data_AF-A0A938CY31-F1
#
_entry.id   AF-A0A938CY31-F1
#
_cell.length_a   1.000
_cell.length_b   1.000
_cell.length_c   1.000
_cell.angle_alpha   90.00
_cell.angle_beta   90.00
_cell.angle_gamma   90.00
#
_symmetry.space_group_name_H-M   'P 1'
#
loop_
_entity.id
_entity.type
_entity.pdbx_description
1 polymer ?
#
loop_
_entity_poly.entity_id
_entity_poly.type
_entity_poly.pdbx_seq_one_letter_code
_entity_poly.pdbx_strand_id
1 'polypeptide(L)'
;MTMRVDLYWSFFSGYCYLAGVRLERARAARPFAIALKPVWPLAFRVPKALFEAPPAYASYYDLDTARVARHLGVAYADPQPPPATLDWVKKAPAAEQPHIRRLTRLGTEAERRGHGFACARAISNCLFAEGPGWDKGERLASALAKAGLDLADVERTVAREADALDRIIEANGRALEATGHWGTPTMVLDGEPFFGQDRVDLLLWRMAEKARA
;
A
#
# COMPACT_ATOMS: atom_id res chain seq x y z
N MET A 1 1.61 -11.88 -24.10
CA MET A 1 1.32 -10.62 -23.40
C MET A 1 1.86 -10.71 -21.98
N THR A 2 2.48 -9.65 -21.44
CA THR A 2 2.89 -9.63 -20.03
C THR A 2 1.65 -9.54 -19.16
N MET A 3 1.43 -10.52 -18.28
CA MET A 3 0.30 -10.47 -17.33
C MET A 3 0.40 -9.22 -16.45
N ARG A 4 -0.74 -8.58 -16.21
CA ARG A 4 -0.83 -7.36 -15.39
C ARG A 4 -1.78 -7.59 -14.24
N VAL A 5 -1.37 -7.13 -13.06
CA VAL A 5 -2.17 -7.16 -11.83
C VAL A 5 -2.37 -5.72 -11.36
N ASP A 6 -3.62 -5.33 -11.14
CA ASP A 6 -3.91 -4.08 -10.44
C ASP A 6 -3.76 -4.32 -8.93
N LEU A 7 -2.98 -3.50 -8.24
CA LEU A 7 -2.68 -3.65 -6.81
C LEU A 7 -3.21 -2.46 -6.02
N TYR A 8 -4.32 -2.66 -5.32
CA TYR A 8 -4.90 -1.65 -4.44
C TYR A 8 -4.13 -1.60 -3.12
N TRP A 9 -3.61 -0.42 -2.79
CA TRP A 9 -2.58 -0.24 -1.76
C TRP A 9 -2.90 0.91 -0.81
N SER A 10 -2.69 0.69 0.49
CA SER A 10 -2.68 1.75 1.49
C SER A 10 -1.34 1.80 2.20
N PHE A 11 -0.70 2.97 2.22
CA PHE A 11 0.57 3.20 2.93
C PHE A 11 0.46 3.11 4.46
N PHE A 12 -0.76 3.03 5.00
CA PHE A 12 -1.01 2.81 6.42
C PHE A 12 -1.05 1.31 6.79
N SER A 13 -1.11 0.40 5.83
CA SER A 13 -1.34 -1.04 6.08
C SER A 13 -0.04 -1.85 6.08
N GLY A 14 0.29 -2.46 7.22
CA GLY A 14 1.37 -3.45 7.33
C GLY A 14 1.15 -4.67 6.45
N TYR A 15 -0.09 -5.11 6.24
CA TYR A 15 -0.38 -6.17 5.27
C TYR A 15 -0.05 -5.77 3.82
N CYS A 16 -0.17 -4.49 3.45
CA CYS A 16 0.31 -4.03 2.15
C CYS A 16 1.82 -4.21 2.05
N TYR A 17 2.60 -3.77 3.06
CA TYR A 17 4.05 -4.01 3.11
C TYR A 17 4.40 -5.50 2.91
N LEU A 18 3.75 -6.39 3.66
CA LEU A 18 3.98 -7.83 3.59
C LEU A 18 3.60 -8.42 2.22
N ALA A 19 2.47 -8.02 1.64
CA ALA A 19 2.13 -8.41 0.27
C ALA A 19 3.16 -7.90 -0.74
N GLY A 20 3.68 -6.69 -0.57
CA GLY A 20 4.75 -6.12 -1.38
C GLY A 20 6.00 -7.00 -1.38
N VAL A 21 6.44 -7.48 -0.20
CA VAL A 21 7.58 -8.42 -0.08
C VAL A 21 7.33 -9.68 -0.91
N ARG A 22 6.14 -10.27 -0.77
CA ARG A 22 5.79 -11.52 -1.48
C ARG A 22 5.72 -11.30 -3.00
N LEU A 23 5.10 -10.21 -3.45
CA LEU A 23 4.97 -9.86 -4.86
C LEU A 23 6.33 -9.54 -5.49
N GLU A 24 7.23 -8.87 -4.77
CA GLU A 24 8.60 -8.61 -5.21
C GLU A 24 9.38 -9.91 -5.44
N ARG A 25 9.35 -10.83 -4.47
CA ARG A 25 9.93 -12.18 -4.60
C ARG A 25 9.33 -12.95 -5.77
N ALA A 26 8.01 -12.88 -5.94
CA ALA A 26 7.31 -13.55 -7.03
C ALA A 26 7.70 -13.00 -8.41
N ARG A 27 7.82 -11.66 -8.55
CA ARG A 27 8.25 -11.02 -9.80
C ARG A 27 9.70 -11.35 -10.17
N ALA A 28 10.56 -11.57 -9.18
CA ALA A 28 11.93 -12.03 -9.40
C ALA A 28 11.97 -13.45 -9.97
N ALA A 29 11.06 -14.33 -9.53
CA ALA A 29 10.95 -15.70 -10.05
C ALA A 29 10.24 -15.78 -11.42
N ARG A 30 9.19 -14.98 -11.61
CA ARG A 30 8.42 -14.90 -12.86
C ARG A 30 7.96 -13.46 -13.10
N PRO A 31 8.46 -12.78 -14.14
CA PRO A 31 8.08 -11.40 -14.40
C PRO A 31 6.59 -11.24 -14.75
N PHE A 32 5.95 -10.28 -14.09
CA PHE A 32 4.63 -9.74 -14.44
C PHE A 32 4.58 -8.24 -14.12
N ALA A 33 3.61 -7.54 -14.71
CA ALA A 33 3.38 -6.13 -14.46
C ALA A 33 2.47 -5.94 -13.23
N ILE A 34 2.78 -4.93 -12.42
CA ILE A 34 1.91 -4.45 -11.35
C ILE A 34 1.58 -3.01 -11.67
N ALA A 35 0.29 -2.68 -11.73
CA ALA A 35 -0.18 -1.30 -11.74
C ALA A 35 -0.63 -0.94 -10.33
N LEU A 36 0.09 -0.01 -9.69
CA LEU A 36 -0.25 0.41 -8.35
C LEU A 36 -1.53 1.25 -8.39
N LYS A 37 -2.45 0.96 -7.48
CA LYS A 37 -3.70 1.71 -7.28
C LYS A 37 -3.74 2.21 -5.82
N PRO A 38 -3.03 3.30 -5.48
CA PRO A 38 -3.10 3.85 -4.14
C PRO A 38 -4.52 4.26 -3.79
N VAL A 39 -4.96 3.92 -2.58
CA VAL A 39 -6.24 4.32 -2.00
C VAL A 39 -6.02 4.93 -0.62
N TRP A 40 -6.96 5.77 -0.19
CA TRP A 40 -6.97 6.25 1.19
C TRP A 40 -7.07 5.09 2.19
N PRO A 41 -6.50 5.20 3.41
CA PRO A 41 -6.66 4.18 4.43
C PRO A 41 -8.12 3.87 4.74
N LEU A 42 -8.39 2.68 5.28
CA LEU A 42 -9.73 2.22 5.61
C LEU A 42 -10.51 3.24 6.46
N ALA A 43 -9.85 3.90 7.42
CA ALA A 43 -10.44 4.93 8.27
C ALA A 43 -11.09 6.10 7.51
N PHE A 44 -10.63 6.39 6.28
CA PHE A 44 -11.13 7.50 5.45
C PHE A 44 -12.25 7.05 4.50
N ARG A 45 -12.32 5.76 4.17
CA ARG A 45 -13.26 5.22 3.18
C ARG A 45 -14.44 4.51 3.83
N VAL A 46 -14.16 3.68 4.83
CA VAL A 46 -15.15 2.86 5.54
C VAL A 46 -14.89 2.95 7.05
N PRO A 47 -15.08 4.13 7.68
CA PRO A 47 -14.69 4.36 9.07
C PRO A 47 -15.31 3.36 10.05
N LYS A 48 -16.59 2.99 9.85
CA LYS A 48 -17.27 2.00 10.69
C LYS A 48 -16.57 0.65 10.74
N ALA A 49 -16.01 0.19 9.61
CA ALA A 49 -15.29 -1.08 9.55
C ALA A 49 -14.01 -1.12 10.41
N LEU A 50 -13.46 0.06 10.77
CA LEU A 50 -12.31 0.16 11.67
C LEU A 50 -12.74 0.50 13.10
N PHE A 51 -13.52 1.56 13.28
CA PHE A 51 -13.81 2.11 14.62
C PHE A 51 -14.91 1.35 15.38
N GLU A 52 -15.67 0.50 14.70
CA GLU A 52 -16.66 -0.38 15.31
C GLU A 52 -16.23 -1.85 15.22
N ALA A 53 -14.99 -2.12 14.80
CA ALA A 53 -14.44 -3.46 14.80
C ALA A 53 -14.40 -4.03 16.23
N PRO A 54 -14.57 -5.36 16.40
CA PRO A 54 -14.43 -5.98 17.71
C PRO A 54 -13.04 -5.68 18.32
N PRO A 55 -12.90 -5.52 19.64
CA PRO A 55 -11.61 -5.22 20.28
C PRO A 55 -10.49 -6.19 19.90
N ALA A 56 -10.83 -7.46 19.66
CA ALA A 56 -9.90 -8.50 19.24
C ALA A 56 -9.25 -8.24 17.86
N TYR A 57 -9.86 -7.39 17.02
CA TYR A 57 -9.38 -7.08 15.68
C TYR A 57 -7.97 -6.46 15.71
N ALA A 58 -7.77 -5.43 16.53
CA ALA A 58 -6.48 -4.73 16.64
C ALA A 58 -5.40 -5.65 17.22
N SER A 59 -5.69 -6.36 18.32
CA SER A 59 -4.73 -7.30 18.91
C SER A 59 -4.35 -8.44 17.97
N TYR A 60 -5.30 -8.92 17.15
CA TYR A 60 -5.01 -9.95 16.16
C TYR A 60 -4.18 -9.40 15.00
N TYR A 61 -4.48 -8.18 14.54
CA TYR A 61 -3.71 -7.51 13.50
C TYR A 61 -2.23 -7.40 13.87
N ASP A 62 -1.94 -6.94 15.09
CA ASP A 62 -0.56 -6.77 15.57
C ASP A 62 0.16 -8.12 15.70
N LEU A 63 -0.51 -9.11 16.32
CA LEU A 63 0.02 -10.46 16.46
C LEU A 63 0.32 -11.10 15.10
N ASP A 64 -0.62 -11.00 14.16
CA ASP A 64 -0.54 -11.69 12.88
C ASP A 64 0.47 -11.03 11.95
N THR A 65 0.51 -9.70 11.85
CA THR A 65 1.52 -9.01 11.03
C THR A 65 2.94 -9.33 11.50
N ALA A 66 3.21 -9.34 12.81
CA ALA A 66 4.49 -9.75 13.36
C ALA A 66 4.82 -11.22 13.07
N ARG A 67 3.83 -12.12 13.12
CA ARG A 67 4.00 -13.55 12.79
C ARG A 67 4.31 -13.75 11.31
N VAL A 68 3.58 -13.08 10.41
CA VAL A 68 3.79 -13.14 8.97
C VAL A 68 5.15 -12.56 8.59
N ALA A 69 5.55 -11.43 9.18
CA ALA A 69 6.88 -10.86 8.96
C ALA A 69 8.01 -11.84 9.32
N ARG A 70 7.92 -12.49 10.50
CA ARG A 70 8.86 -13.53 10.92
C ARG A 70 8.86 -14.72 9.96
N HIS A 71 7.69 -15.18 9.53
CA HIS A 71 7.59 -16.26 8.55
C HIS A 71 8.23 -15.90 7.20
N LEU A 72 8.09 -14.64 6.77
CA LEU A 72 8.73 -14.13 5.55
C LEU A 72 10.22 -13.80 5.74
N GLY A 73 10.74 -13.81 6.97
CA GLY A 73 12.14 -13.45 7.27
C GLY A 73 12.45 -11.98 7.03
N VAL A 74 11.50 -11.07 7.29
CA VAL A 74 11.68 -9.62 7.14
C VAL A 74 11.51 -8.88 8.46
N ALA A 75 12.16 -7.73 8.59
CA ALA A 75 11.94 -6.83 9.72
C ALA A 75 10.54 -6.24 9.67
N TYR A 76 9.93 -6.04 10.84
CA TYR A 76 8.62 -5.43 10.96
C TYR A 76 8.50 -4.72 12.31
N ALA A 77 8.10 -3.46 12.27
CA ALA A 77 7.77 -2.62 13.40
C ALA A 77 6.65 -1.66 12.98
N ASP A 78 5.87 -1.21 13.96
CA ASP A 78 4.89 -0.16 13.70
C ASP A 78 5.59 1.15 13.33
N PRO A 79 5.12 1.88 12.31
CA PRO A 79 5.76 3.11 11.91
C PRO A 79 5.66 4.17 13.01
N GLN A 80 6.77 4.84 13.27
CA GLN A 80 6.87 5.92 14.24
C GLN A 80 7.49 7.14 13.55
N PRO A 81 6.74 8.24 13.33
CA PRO A 81 5.33 8.44 13.70
C PRO A 81 4.36 7.56 12.86
N PRO A 82 3.12 7.33 13.31
CA PRO A 82 2.11 6.67 12.48
C PRO A 82 1.87 7.42 11.16
N PRO A 83 1.65 6.73 10.02
CA PRO A 83 1.47 7.41 8.74
C PRO A 83 0.17 8.23 8.67
N ALA A 84 -0.87 7.84 9.40
CA ALA A 84 -2.14 8.57 9.50
C ALA A 84 -2.48 8.85 10.96
N THR A 85 -3.10 10.01 11.22
CA THR A 85 -3.53 10.41 12.56
C THR A 85 -5.02 10.13 12.73
N LEU A 86 -5.39 9.31 13.70
CA LEU A 86 -6.79 8.92 13.95
C LEU A 86 -7.26 9.48 15.29
N ASP A 87 -8.50 9.98 15.33
CA ASP A 87 -9.18 10.38 16.56
C ASP A 87 -10.13 9.24 16.98
N TRP A 88 -9.70 8.44 17.95
CA TRP A 88 -10.45 7.28 18.44
C TRP A 88 -11.70 7.67 19.25
N VAL A 89 -11.75 8.88 19.80
CA VAL A 89 -12.94 9.39 20.51
C VAL A 89 -14.01 9.77 19.48
N LYS A 90 -13.61 10.50 18.44
CA LYS A 90 -14.53 10.89 17.35
C LYS A 90 -14.79 9.79 16.33
N LYS A 91 -14.05 8.67 16.41
CA LYS A 91 -14.13 7.55 15.46
C LYS A 91 -13.96 8.02 14.01
N ALA A 92 -12.97 8.89 13.79
CA ALA A 92 -12.72 9.52 12.49
C ALA A 92 -11.23 9.81 12.30
N PRO A 93 -10.76 10.02 11.06
CA PRO A 93 -9.47 10.64 10.82
C PRO A 93 -9.40 12.01 11.49
N ALA A 94 -8.25 12.34 12.10
CA ALA A 94 -8.02 13.68 12.62
C ALA A 94 -8.01 14.72 11.49
N ALA A 95 -8.34 15.97 11.81
CA ALA A 95 -8.34 17.07 10.83
C ALA A 95 -6.93 17.30 10.24
N GLU A 96 -5.92 17.28 11.10
CA GLU A 96 -4.52 17.38 10.68
C GLU A 96 -3.98 16.00 10.26
N GLN A 97 -3.45 15.94 9.04
CA GLN A 97 -2.89 14.72 8.43
C GLN A 97 -1.50 15.03 7.86
N PRO A 98 -0.45 15.09 8.70
CA PRO A 98 0.88 15.56 8.28
C PRO A 98 1.57 14.63 7.27
N HIS A 99 1.11 13.38 7.15
CA HIS A 99 1.87 12.32 6.49
C HIS A 99 1.07 11.57 5.41
N ILE A 100 -0.09 11.01 5.74
CA ILE A 100 -0.76 10.04 4.84
C ILE A 100 -1.17 10.63 3.49
N ARG A 101 -1.57 11.91 3.46
CA ARG A 101 -1.92 12.61 2.20
C ARG A 101 -0.70 12.70 1.28
N ARG A 102 0.44 13.09 1.85
CA ARG A 102 1.73 13.14 1.15
C ARG A 102 2.12 11.75 0.62
N LEU A 103 2.12 10.73 1.47
CA LEU A 103 2.55 9.37 1.08
C LEU A 103 1.69 8.78 -0.03
N THR A 104 0.36 8.90 0.08
CA THR A 104 -0.57 8.38 -0.93
C THR A 104 -0.39 9.10 -2.27
N ARG A 105 -0.23 10.44 -2.25
CA ARG A 105 0.03 11.24 -3.46
C ARG A 105 1.38 10.91 -4.10
N LEU A 106 2.43 10.71 -3.32
CA LEU A 106 3.74 10.25 -3.82
C LEU A 106 3.63 8.91 -4.57
N GLY A 107 2.89 7.95 -4.01
CA GLY A 107 2.64 6.67 -4.66
C GLY A 107 1.86 6.81 -5.97
N THR A 108 0.85 7.69 -6.00
CA THR A 108 0.04 7.94 -7.21
C THR A 108 0.84 8.61 -8.30
N GLU A 109 1.65 9.62 -7.96
CA GLU A 109 2.52 10.28 -8.92
C GLU A 109 3.64 9.36 -9.42
N ALA A 110 4.20 8.51 -8.54
CA ALA A 110 5.15 7.49 -8.95
C ALA A 110 4.55 6.49 -9.94
N GLU A 111 3.28 6.09 -9.77
CA GLU A 111 2.58 5.25 -10.74
C GLU A 111 2.43 5.95 -12.11
N ARG A 112 2.09 7.24 -12.15
CA ARG A 112 2.04 8.02 -13.40
C ARG A 112 3.37 8.03 -14.14
N ARG A 113 4.48 7.91 -13.41
CA ARG A 113 5.85 7.86 -13.93
C ARG A 113 6.33 6.43 -14.26
N GLY A 114 5.53 5.40 -14.01
CA GLY A 114 5.90 4.00 -14.22
C GLY A 114 6.73 3.36 -13.10
N HIS A 115 6.87 4.04 -11.96
CA HIS A 115 7.64 3.60 -10.78
C HIS A 115 6.75 3.25 -9.58
N GLY A 116 5.43 3.10 -9.76
CA GLY A 116 4.46 2.96 -8.67
C GLY A 116 4.81 1.84 -7.68
N PHE A 117 4.93 0.59 -8.15
CA PHE A 117 5.24 -0.52 -7.26
C PHE A 117 6.60 -0.38 -6.55
N ALA A 118 7.64 0.10 -7.25
CA ALA A 118 8.96 0.33 -6.66
C ALA A 118 8.91 1.42 -5.57
N CYS A 119 8.17 2.51 -5.81
CA CYS A 119 7.89 3.54 -4.83
C CYS A 119 7.14 2.97 -3.62
N ALA A 120 6.09 2.16 -3.84
CA ALA A 120 5.33 1.54 -2.77
C ALA A 120 6.21 0.66 -1.86
N ARG A 121 7.10 -0.14 -2.46
CA ARG A 121 8.10 -0.95 -1.74
C ARG A 121 9.06 -0.08 -0.94
N ALA A 122 9.65 0.94 -1.55
CA ALA A 122 10.60 1.83 -0.90
C ALA A 122 9.99 2.56 0.31
N ILE A 123 8.83 3.21 0.12
CA ILE A 123 8.15 3.91 1.20
C ILE A 123 7.78 2.95 2.33
N SER A 124 7.13 1.82 2.02
CA SER A 124 6.71 0.90 3.08
C SER A 124 7.88 0.19 3.76
N ASN A 125 9.04 0.03 3.12
CA ASN A 125 10.23 -0.43 3.82
C ASN A 125 10.71 0.59 4.87
N CYS A 126 10.75 1.89 4.53
CA CYS A 126 11.05 2.94 5.50
C CYS A 126 10.06 2.93 6.67
N LEU A 127 8.76 2.75 6.38
CA LEU A 127 7.71 2.78 7.39
C LEU A 127 7.77 1.59 8.35
N PHE A 128 7.91 0.38 7.82
CA PHE A 128 7.67 -0.85 8.58
C PHE A 128 8.94 -1.63 8.93
N ALA A 129 10.08 -1.38 8.27
CA ALA A 129 11.30 -2.19 8.46
C ALA A 129 12.49 -1.44 9.08
N GLU A 130 12.57 -0.11 8.90
CA GLU A 130 13.76 0.70 9.23
C GLU A 130 13.69 1.42 10.59
N GLY A 131 12.62 1.15 11.37
CA GLY A 131 12.42 1.70 12.70
C GLY A 131 11.91 3.16 12.70
N PRO A 132 11.95 3.83 13.87
CA PRO A 132 11.39 5.16 14.04
C PRO A 132 12.14 6.24 13.23
N GLY A 133 11.45 7.36 12.97
CA GLY A 133 12.00 8.54 12.32
C GLY A 133 12.06 8.44 10.80
N TRP A 134 11.17 7.64 10.18
CA TRP A 134 11.07 7.53 8.72
C TRP A 134 10.74 8.88 8.04
N ASP A 135 10.13 9.81 8.76
CA ASP A 135 9.73 11.14 8.31
C ASP A 135 10.87 12.18 8.46
N LYS A 136 12.05 11.78 8.95
CA LYS A 136 13.18 12.67 9.23
C LYS A 136 14.32 12.50 8.23
N GLY A 137 15.03 13.61 8.01
CA GLY A 137 16.25 13.64 7.21
C GLY A 137 16.04 13.13 5.78
N GLU A 138 17.06 12.45 5.25
CA GLU A 138 17.10 12.01 3.85
C GLU A 138 16.64 10.56 3.66
N ARG A 139 16.08 9.90 4.68
CA ARG A 139 15.73 8.47 4.62
C ARG A 139 14.80 8.15 3.46
N LEU A 140 13.69 8.87 3.39
CA LEU A 140 12.69 8.68 2.34
C LEU A 140 13.24 9.06 0.95
N ALA A 141 14.03 10.14 0.87
CA ALA A 141 14.67 10.56 -0.38
C ALA A 141 15.62 9.46 -0.90
N SER A 142 16.48 8.92 -0.01
CA SER A 142 17.42 7.86 -0.32
C SER A 142 16.72 6.56 -0.75
N ALA A 143 15.61 6.22 -0.12
CA ALA A 143 14.82 5.04 -0.49
C ALA A 143 14.16 5.19 -1.87
N LEU A 144 13.60 6.37 -2.17
CA LEU A 144 12.99 6.64 -3.48
C LEU A 144 14.03 6.77 -4.60
N ALA A 145 15.22 7.29 -4.32
CA ALA A 145 16.32 7.34 -5.28
C ALA A 145 16.71 5.93 -5.76
N LYS A 146 16.75 4.95 -4.86
CA LYS A 146 16.96 3.52 -5.21
C LYS A 146 15.83 2.93 -6.08
N ALA A 147 14.63 3.50 -5.99
CA ALA A 147 13.48 3.16 -6.83
C ALA A 147 13.46 3.94 -8.18
N GLY A 148 14.48 4.75 -8.46
CA GLY A 148 14.59 5.57 -9.67
C GLY A 148 13.80 6.87 -9.63
N LEU A 149 13.49 7.38 -8.43
CA LEU A 149 12.69 8.60 -8.24
C LEU A 149 13.48 9.67 -7.48
N ASP A 150 13.46 10.89 -7.99
CA ASP A 150 13.86 12.09 -7.25
C ASP A 150 12.67 12.58 -6.42
N LEU A 151 12.78 12.47 -5.09
CA LEU A 151 11.72 12.88 -4.17
C LEU A 151 11.36 14.37 -4.35
N ALA A 152 12.33 15.26 -4.53
CA ALA A 152 12.06 16.69 -4.64
C ALA A 152 11.30 17.02 -5.93
N ASP A 153 11.63 16.35 -7.04
CA ASP A 153 10.89 16.49 -8.30
C ASP A 153 9.46 15.92 -8.21
N VAL A 154 9.29 14.76 -7.59
CA VAL A 154 7.95 14.18 -7.34
C VAL A 154 7.13 15.11 -6.43
N GLU A 155 7.72 15.66 -5.38
CA GLU A 155 7.04 16.58 -4.45
C GLU A 155 6.60 17.88 -5.11
N ARG A 156 7.41 18.45 -6.00
CA ARG A 156 6.99 19.64 -6.78
C ARG A 156 5.73 19.37 -7.59
N THR A 157 5.62 18.21 -8.22
CA THR A 157 4.39 17.82 -8.94
C THR A 157 3.24 17.56 -7.96
N VAL A 158 3.49 16.86 -6.85
CA VAL A 158 2.46 16.60 -5.83
C VAL A 158 1.87 17.89 -5.26
N ALA A 159 2.69 18.91 -5.02
CA ALA A 159 2.24 20.20 -4.53
C ALA A 159 1.39 20.95 -5.58
N ARG A 160 1.78 20.89 -6.85
CA ARG A 160 1.06 21.53 -7.96
C ARG A 160 -0.25 20.84 -8.32
N GLU A 161 -0.29 19.51 -8.24
CA GLU A 161 -1.37 18.67 -8.79
C GLU A 161 -2.14 17.91 -7.70
N ALA A 162 -2.10 18.38 -6.45
CA ALA A 162 -2.72 17.74 -5.30
C ALA A 162 -4.17 17.30 -5.55
N ASP A 163 -5.04 18.18 -6.07
CA ASP A 163 -6.44 17.86 -6.34
C ASP A 163 -6.63 16.82 -7.45
N ALA A 164 -5.77 16.85 -8.47
CA ALA A 164 -5.81 15.88 -9.56
C ALA A 164 -5.39 14.48 -9.05
N LEU A 165 -4.36 14.42 -8.20
CA LEU A 165 -3.92 13.19 -7.55
C LEU A 165 -4.99 12.65 -6.60
N ASP A 166 -5.65 13.51 -5.82
CA ASP A 166 -6.74 13.12 -4.93
C ASP A 166 -7.91 12.52 -5.70
N ARG A 167 -8.30 13.11 -6.83
CA ARG A 167 -9.33 12.53 -7.73
C ARG A 167 -8.95 11.13 -8.25
N ILE A 168 -7.67 10.90 -8.55
CA ILE A 168 -7.17 9.57 -8.95
C ILE A 168 -7.29 8.59 -7.79
N ILE A 169 -6.89 8.98 -6.57
CA ILE A 169 -6.94 8.15 -5.37
C ILE A 169 -8.40 7.78 -5.03
N GLU A 170 -9.33 8.72 -5.16
CA GLU A 170 -10.76 8.47 -4.98
C GLU A 170 -11.33 7.54 -6.06
N ALA A 171 -10.91 7.71 -7.31
CA ALA A 171 -11.30 6.81 -8.39
C ALA A 171 -10.79 5.39 -8.17
N ASN A 172 -9.55 5.24 -7.68
CA ASN A 172 -9.02 3.95 -7.25
C ASN A 172 -9.85 3.35 -6.11
N GLY A 173 -10.29 4.16 -5.14
CA GLY A 173 -11.17 3.72 -4.06
C GLY A 173 -12.49 3.16 -4.56
N ARG A 174 -13.16 3.86 -5.48
CA ARG A 174 -14.40 3.38 -6.13
C ARG A 174 -14.16 2.12 -6.97
N ALA A 175 -13.03 2.05 -7.68
CA ALA A 175 -12.68 0.88 -8.47
C ALA A 175 -12.40 -0.36 -7.61
N LEU A 176 -11.77 -0.18 -6.43
CA LEU A 176 -11.63 -1.24 -5.43
C LEU A 176 -13.00 -1.76 -5.01
N GLU A 177 -13.91 -0.88 -4.59
CA GLU A 177 -15.27 -1.27 -4.17
C GLU A 177 -16.04 -1.99 -5.28
N ALA A 178 -15.90 -1.55 -6.53
CA ALA A 178 -16.51 -2.18 -7.70
C ALA A 178 -16.00 -3.62 -7.96
N THR A 179 -14.85 -4.01 -7.40
CA THR A 179 -14.37 -5.41 -7.46
C THR A 179 -15.08 -6.31 -6.44
N GLY A 180 -15.92 -5.75 -5.56
CA GLY A 180 -16.58 -6.48 -4.49
C GLY A 180 -15.78 -6.54 -3.17
N HIS A 181 -14.64 -5.84 -3.09
CA HIS A 181 -13.82 -5.75 -1.88
C HIS A 181 -13.56 -4.29 -1.47
N TRP A 182 -13.33 -4.04 -0.18
CA TRP A 182 -13.07 -2.71 0.38
C TRP A 182 -11.68 -2.59 1.03
N GLY A 183 -11.04 -3.73 1.31
CA GLY A 183 -9.79 -3.82 2.05
C GLY A 183 -8.54 -3.70 1.18
N THR A 184 -7.40 -3.49 1.84
CA THR A 184 -6.08 -3.48 1.19
C THR A 184 -5.11 -4.36 1.98
N PRO A 185 -4.19 -5.09 1.32
CA PRO A 185 -3.99 -5.12 -0.13
C PRO A 185 -5.06 -5.94 -0.85
N THR A 186 -5.46 -5.51 -2.04
CA THR A 186 -6.27 -6.33 -2.96
C THR A 186 -5.56 -6.35 -4.30
N MET A 187 -5.22 -7.54 -4.79
CA MET A 187 -4.74 -7.74 -6.15
C MET A 187 -5.93 -8.08 -7.06
N VAL A 188 -5.97 -7.54 -8.28
CA VAL A 188 -6.99 -7.87 -9.27
C VAL A 188 -6.33 -8.34 -10.56
N LEU A 189 -6.73 -9.52 -11.03
CA LEU A 189 -6.26 -10.13 -12.27
C LEU A 189 -7.45 -10.37 -13.20
N ASP A 190 -7.50 -9.68 -14.34
CA ASP A 190 -8.61 -9.75 -15.31
C ASP A 190 -10.01 -9.59 -14.67
N GLY A 191 -10.12 -8.69 -13.69
CA GLY A 191 -11.37 -8.44 -12.95
C GLY A 191 -11.60 -9.38 -11.76
N GLU A 192 -10.77 -10.40 -11.55
CA GLU A 192 -10.87 -11.32 -10.40
C GLU A 192 -10.10 -10.77 -9.18
N PRO A 193 -10.75 -10.49 -8.03
CA PRO A 193 -10.08 -9.96 -6.84
C PRO A 193 -9.46 -11.03 -5.94
N PHE A 194 -8.31 -10.72 -5.36
CA PHE A 194 -7.53 -11.52 -4.42
C PHE A 194 -7.14 -10.62 -3.23
N PHE A 195 -7.96 -10.63 -2.19
CA PHE A 195 -7.78 -9.77 -1.00
C PHE A 195 -6.87 -10.42 0.05
N GLY A 196 -5.84 -9.67 0.48
CA GLY A 196 -4.93 -10.07 1.55
C GLY A 196 -3.56 -10.53 1.04
N GLN A 197 -2.53 -10.36 1.89
CA GLN A 197 -1.16 -10.82 1.58
C GLN A 197 -1.10 -12.35 1.42
N ASP A 198 -2.00 -13.06 2.07
CA ASP A 198 -2.13 -14.52 2.06
C ASP A 198 -2.87 -15.05 0.82
N ARG A 199 -3.26 -14.17 -0.12
CA ARG A 199 -3.80 -14.55 -1.43
C ARG A 199 -2.80 -14.40 -2.57
N VAL A 200 -1.56 -14.00 -2.29
CA VAL A 200 -0.50 -13.91 -3.31
C VAL A 200 -0.25 -15.27 -3.96
N ASP A 201 -0.19 -16.36 -3.19
CA ASP A 201 0.08 -17.69 -3.76
C ASP A 201 -1.08 -18.17 -4.66
N LEU A 202 -2.32 -17.88 -4.27
CA LEU A 202 -3.51 -18.19 -5.07
C LEU A 202 -3.56 -17.36 -6.36
N LEU A 203 -3.21 -16.07 -6.29
CA LEU A 203 -3.04 -15.23 -7.46
C LEU A 203 -2.00 -15.84 -8.42
N LEU A 204 -0.83 -16.24 -7.92
CA LEU A 204 0.24 -16.81 -8.75
C LEU A 204 -0.19 -18.13 -9.40
N TRP A 205 -0.93 -18.98 -8.68
CA TRP A 205 -1.54 -20.17 -9.24
C TRP A 205 -2.49 -19.82 -10.39
N ARG A 206 -3.41 -18.86 -10.19
CA ARG A 206 -4.35 -18.40 -11.22
C ARG A 206 -3.63 -17.83 -12.44
N MET A 207 -2.54 -17.10 -12.22
CA MET A 207 -1.70 -16.59 -13.31
C MET A 207 -1.05 -17.71 -14.12
N ALA A 208 -0.62 -18.79 -13.47
CA ALA A 208 -0.08 -19.96 -14.15
C ALA A 208 -1.17 -20.73 -14.93
N GLU A 209 -2.38 -20.82 -14.40
CA GLU A 209 -3.52 -21.41 -15.10
C GLU A 209 -3.86 -20.65 -16.38
N LYS A 210 -4.05 -19.32 -16.30
CA LYS A 210 -4.37 -18.47 -17.47
C LYS A 210 -3.28 -18.45 -18.52
N ALA A 211 -2.02 -18.62 -18.14
CA ALA A 211 -0.91 -18.68 -19.10
C ALA A 211 -0.81 -20.01 -19.87
N ARG A 212 -1.56 -21.04 -19.44
CA ARG A 212 -1.66 -22.33 -20.15
C ARG A 212 -2.89 -22.42 -21.05
N ALA A 213 -3.88 -21.56 -20.84
CA ALA A 213 -5.07 -21.44 -21.67
C ALA A 213 -4.76 -20.64 -22.94
#